data_AF-A0AAV7K4T2-F1
#
_entry.id   AF-A0AAV7K4T2-F1
#
_cell.length_a   1.000
_cell.length_b   1.000
_cell.length_c   1.000
_cell.angle_alpha   90.00
_cell.angle_beta   90.00
_cell.angle_gamma   90.00
#
_symmetry.space_group_name_H-M   'P 1'
#
loop_
_entity.id
_entity.type
_entity.pdbx_description
1 polymer ?
#
loop_
_entity_poly.entity_id
_entity_poly.type
_entity_poly.pdbx_seq_one_letter_code
_entity_poly.pdbx_strand_id
1 'polypeptide(L)'
;MFGGLSEPFEKKDIRLVEDTKGIISEHLAAMESEFSHYFTECGDIEYTLLRNQFILSSQTIPDMNDRAQDELIGLINDGSAKEVFKREEFITFWSLMKVSYPTSTRIVLRKLLPFATTYLCESSFSTLLRLKK
;
A
#
# COMPACT_ATOMS: atom_id res chain seq x y z
N MET A 1 -33.16 7.07 51.91
CA MET A 1 -31.81 7.61 52.19
C MET A 1 -30.98 7.74 50.89
N PHE A 2 -31.60 8.08 49.76
CA PHE A 2 -30.94 8.19 48.44
C PHE A 2 -30.89 9.67 48.00
N GLY A 3 -30.45 10.55 48.91
CA GLY A 3 -30.46 12.00 48.71
C GLY A 3 -29.14 12.57 48.17
N GLY A 4 -28.41 11.82 47.34
CA GLY A 4 -27.04 12.21 46.97
C GLY A 4 -26.53 11.70 45.63
N LEU A 5 -27.40 11.40 44.65
CA LEU A 5 -26.96 11.00 43.30
C LEU A 5 -27.23 12.07 42.23
N SER A 6 -27.64 13.27 42.65
CA SER A 6 -27.72 14.46 41.79
C SER A 6 -26.50 15.36 42.01
N GLU A 7 -25.30 14.78 42.05
CA GLU A 7 -24.08 15.54 41.78
C GLU A 7 -23.79 15.47 40.27
N PRO A 8 -23.33 16.57 39.66
CA PRO A 8 -23.31 16.71 38.21
C PRO A 8 -22.22 15.83 37.60
N PHE A 9 -22.60 14.65 37.12
CA PHE A 9 -21.75 13.81 36.27
C PHE A 9 -21.48 14.47 34.89
N GLU A 10 -22.24 15.49 34.50
CA GLU A 10 -22.23 16.03 33.14
C GLU A 10 -20.96 16.80 32.70
N LYS A 11 -20.06 17.23 33.60
CA LYS A 11 -18.88 18.04 33.20
C LYS A 11 -17.55 17.28 33.17
N LYS A 12 -17.44 16.14 33.86
CA LYS A 12 -16.19 15.37 33.95
C LYS A 12 -16.06 14.39 32.77
N ASP A 13 -17.18 13.82 32.33
CA ASP A 13 -17.23 12.90 31.19
C ASP A 13 -16.98 13.59 29.84
N ILE A 14 -17.47 14.81 29.64
CA ILE A 14 -17.23 15.57 28.41
C ILE A 14 -15.74 15.87 28.21
N ARG A 15 -15.04 16.25 29.29
CA ARG A 15 -13.58 16.52 29.23
C ARG A 15 -12.78 15.26 28.90
N LEU A 16 -13.11 14.13 29.51
CA LEU A 16 -12.46 12.85 29.22
C LEU A 16 -12.67 12.42 27.76
N VAL A 17 -13.86 12.64 27.21
CA VAL A 17 -14.18 12.34 25.81
C VAL A 17 -13.41 13.28 24.86
N GLU A 18 -13.36 14.58 25.15
CA GLU A 18 -12.62 15.55 24.33
C GLU A 18 -11.10 15.32 24.37
N ASP A 19 -10.56 14.98 25.55
CA ASP A 19 -9.15 14.61 25.73
C ASP A 19 -8.81 13.33 24.95
N THR A 20 -9.68 12.31 25.02
CA THR A 20 -9.49 11.05 24.26
C THR A 20 -9.55 11.29 22.76
N LYS A 21 -10.49 12.13 22.30
CA LYS A 21 -10.60 12.52 20.88
C LYS A 21 -9.36 13.27 20.40
N GLY A 22 -8.80 14.15 21.22
CA GLY A 22 -7.53 14.83 20.94
C GLY A 22 -6.39 13.84 20.72
N ILE A 23 -6.22 12.89 21.65
CA ILE A 23 -5.19 11.84 21.57
C ILE A 23 -5.35 10.97 20.32
N ILE A 24 -6.58 10.53 20.02
CA ILE A 24 -6.85 9.74 18.81
C ILE A 24 -6.52 10.54 17.55
N SER A 25 -6.91 11.82 17.50
CA SER A 25 -6.69 12.66 16.32
C SER A 25 -5.20 12.90 16.07
N GLU A 26 -4.43 13.18 17.12
CA GLU A 26 -2.98 13.32 17.05
C GLU A 26 -2.31 12.03 16.60
N HIS A 27 -2.73 10.88 17.15
CA HIS A 27 -2.21 9.59 16.74
C HIS A 27 -2.52 9.27 15.27
N LEU A 28 -3.74 9.52 14.81
CA LEU A 28 -4.13 9.32 13.42
C LEU A 28 -3.35 10.23 12.47
N ALA A 29 -3.10 11.49 12.85
CA ALA A 29 -2.28 12.41 12.06
C ALA A 29 -0.82 11.94 11.97
N ALA A 30 -0.25 11.43 13.07
CA ALA A 30 1.07 10.84 13.07
C ALA A 30 1.12 9.57 12.18
N MET A 31 0.12 8.69 12.28
CA MET A 31 0.00 7.51 11.42
C MET A 31 -0.12 7.87 9.94
N GLU A 32 -0.94 8.86 9.60
CA GLU A 32 -1.08 9.37 8.23
C GLU A 32 0.25 9.90 7.70
N SER A 33 0.97 10.67 8.52
CA SER A 33 2.30 11.17 8.18
C SER A 33 3.26 10.02 7.89
N GLU A 34 3.34 9.01 8.76
CA GLU A 34 4.17 7.82 8.53
C GLU A 34 3.76 7.08 7.25
N PHE A 35 2.46 6.86 7.03
CA PHE A 35 1.98 6.17 5.84
C PHE A 35 2.26 6.91 4.53
N SER A 36 2.26 8.25 4.53
CA SER A 36 2.59 9.03 3.33
C SER A 36 4.01 8.76 2.79
N HIS A 37 4.93 8.29 3.65
CA HIS A 37 6.29 7.93 3.25
C HIS A 37 6.32 6.61 2.48
N TYR A 38 5.40 5.68 2.78
CA TYR A 38 5.33 4.35 2.18
C TYR A 38 4.36 4.26 1.01
N PHE A 39 3.26 5.01 1.10
CA PHE A 39 2.21 5.08 0.09
C PHE A 39 2.25 6.44 -0.59
N THR A 40 3.01 6.51 -1.68
CA THR A 40 2.99 7.70 -2.54
C THR A 40 1.62 7.84 -3.19
N GLU A 41 1.12 9.08 -3.29
CA GLU A 41 -0.07 9.38 -4.06
C GLU A 41 0.08 8.85 -5.50
N CYS A 42 -0.98 8.20 -5.97
CA CYS A 42 -1.01 7.48 -7.23
C CYS A 42 -2.09 8.13 -8.09
N GLY A 43 -1.70 8.70 -9.23
CA GLY A 43 -2.66 9.27 -10.19
C GLY A 43 -3.51 8.18 -10.87
N ASP A 44 -4.61 8.56 -11.53
CA ASP A 44 -5.52 7.62 -12.20
C ASP A 44 -4.82 6.68 -13.20
N ILE A 45 -3.84 7.21 -13.93
CA ILE A 45 -3.04 6.45 -14.90
C ILE A 45 -2.18 5.40 -14.19
N GLU A 46 -1.51 5.78 -13.10
CA GLU A 46 -0.69 4.84 -12.34
C GLU A 46 -1.56 3.78 -11.66
N TYR A 47 -2.73 4.15 -11.15
CA TYR A 47 -3.68 3.19 -10.60
C TYR A 47 -4.16 2.20 -11.67
N THR A 48 -4.44 2.69 -12.89
CA THR A 48 -4.79 1.85 -14.04
C THR A 48 -3.65 0.92 -14.41
N LEU A 49 -2.41 1.41 -14.43
CA LEU A 49 -1.21 0.61 -14.67
C LEU A 49 -1.09 -0.52 -13.64
N LEU A 50 -1.26 -0.21 -12.36
CA LEU A 50 -1.16 -1.20 -11.29
C LEU A 50 -2.30 -2.22 -11.38
N ARG A 51 -3.52 -1.81 -11.70
CA ARG A 51 -4.68 -2.71 -11.69
C ARG A 51 -4.80 -3.54 -12.98
N ASN A 52 -4.63 -2.91 -14.14
CA ASN A 52 -4.72 -3.54 -15.45
C ASN A 52 -4.02 -2.70 -16.53
N GLN A 53 -2.73 -2.98 -16.73
CA GLN A 53 -1.90 -2.28 -17.73
C GLN A 53 -2.39 -2.48 -19.18
N PHE A 54 -3.15 -3.53 -19.49
CA PHE A 54 -3.55 -3.86 -20.86
C PHE A 54 -4.71 -3.01 -21.38
N ILE A 55 -5.23 -2.10 -20.55
CA ILE A 55 -6.21 -1.07 -20.93
C ILE A 55 -5.49 0.19 -21.43
N LEU A 56 -4.22 0.38 -21.05
CA LEU A 56 -3.43 1.53 -21.46
C LEU A 56 -3.05 1.44 -22.94
N SER A 57 -2.97 2.61 -23.57
CA SER A 57 -2.38 2.80 -24.89
C SER A 57 -0.96 3.37 -24.76
N SER A 58 -0.15 3.31 -25.82
CA SER A 58 1.20 3.88 -25.81
C SER A 58 1.25 5.38 -25.51
N GLN A 59 0.15 6.10 -25.73
CA GLN A 59 0.02 7.54 -25.45
C GLN A 59 -0.38 7.86 -24.00
N THR A 60 -0.79 6.87 -23.22
CA THR A 60 -1.25 7.02 -21.83
C THR A 60 -0.27 6.44 -20.82
N ILE A 61 0.92 6.04 -21.27
CA ILE A 61 1.96 5.50 -20.40
C ILE A 61 2.53 6.64 -19.55
N PRO A 62 2.59 6.48 -18.21
CA PRO A 62 3.14 7.51 -17.34
C PRO A 62 4.63 7.73 -17.63
N ASP A 63 5.07 8.96 -17.40
CA ASP A 63 6.47 9.34 -17.54
C ASP A 63 7.33 8.54 -16.54
N MET A 64 8.26 7.76 -17.08
CA MET A 64 9.16 6.89 -16.34
C MET A 64 10.49 6.82 -17.08
N ASN A 65 11.52 6.25 -16.46
CA ASN A 65 12.80 6.04 -17.16
C ASN A 65 12.57 5.31 -18.49
N ASP A 66 13.19 5.80 -19.56
CA ASP A 66 13.15 5.30 -20.94
C ASP A 66 13.08 3.76 -21.00
N ARG A 67 13.97 3.07 -20.28
CA ARG A 67 14.00 1.60 -20.29
C ARG A 67 12.74 0.96 -19.70
N ALA A 68 12.22 1.52 -18.63
CA ALA A 68 10.98 1.03 -18.02
C ALA A 68 9.78 1.30 -18.94
N GLN A 69 9.79 2.44 -19.63
CA GLN A 69 8.76 2.81 -20.58
C GLN A 69 8.74 1.86 -21.77
N ASP A 70 9.91 1.57 -22.35
CA ASP A 70 10.04 0.61 -23.46
C ASP A 70 9.59 -0.80 -23.05
N GLU A 71 10.02 -1.28 -21.89
CA GLU A 71 9.58 -2.59 -21.38
C GLU A 71 8.07 -2.61 -21.13
N LEU A 72 7.49 -1.52 -20.62
CA LEU A 72 6.05 -1.43 -20.41
C LEU A 72 5.29 -1.40 -21.74
N ILE A 73 5.76 -0.66 -22.75
CA ILE A 73 5.19 -0.67 -24.11
C ILE A 73 5.22 -2.09 -24.68
N GLY A 74 6.34 -2.80 -24.52
CA GLY A 74 6.46 -4.19 -24.94
C GLY A 74 5.45 -5.09 -24.22
N LEU A 75 5.30 -4.92 -22.92
CA LEU A 75 4.40 -5.70 -22.08
C LEU A 75 2.92 -5.48 -22.41
N ILE A 76 2.46 -4.24 -22.58
CA ILE A 76 1.04 -3.97 -22.90
C ILE A 76 0.63 -4.51 -24.28
N ASN A 77 1.60 -4.64 -25.19
CA ASN A 77 1.40 -5.17 -26.54
C ASN A 77 1.70 -6.68 -26.64
N ASP A 78 2.15 -7.33 -25.56
CA ASP A 78 2.39 -8.76 -25.54
C ASP A 78 1.08 -9.53 -25.30
N GLY A 79 0.58 -10.16 -26.37
CA GLY A 79 -0.61 -11.00 -26.32
C GLY A 79 -0.46 -12.21 -25.39
N SER A 80 0.74 -12.79 -25.28
CA SER A 80 0.99 -13.91 -24.38
C SER A 80 0.92 -13.45 -22.92
N ALA A 81 1.56 -12.32 -22.60
CA ALA A 81 1.45 -11.72 -21.27
C ALA A 81 0.00 -11.38 -20.92
N LYS A 82 -0.80 -10.89 -21.88
CA LYS A 82 -2.24 -10.62 -21.67
C LYS A 82 -3.04 -11.87 -21.33
N GLU A 83 -2.75 -13.00 -21.97
CA GLU A 83 -3.40 -14.28 -21.63
C GLU A 83 -2.93 -14.82 -20.27
N VAL A 84 -1.66 -14.63 -19.90
CA VAL A 84 -1.17 -14.95 -18.54
C VAL A 84 -1.89 -14.09 -17.51
N PHE A 85 -2.06 -12.79 -17.74
CA PHE A 85 -2.76 -11.88 -16.84
C PHE A 85 -4.21 -12.28 -16.57
N LYS A 86 -4.92 -12.82 -17.58
CA LYS A 86 -6.31 -13.30 -17.42
C LYS A 86 -6.41 -14.59 -16.60
N ARG A 87 -5.35 -15.40 -16.57
CA ARG A 87 -5.35 -16.75 -16.00
C ARG A 87 -4.75 -16.78 -14.60
N GLU A 88 -3.66 -16.05 -14.38
CA GLU A 88 -2.88 -16.11 -13.15
C GLU A 88 -3.36 -15.07 -12.13
N GLU A 89 -3.09 -15.35 -10.85
CA GLU A 89 -3.23 -14.33 -9.81
C GLU A 89 -2.27 -13.16 -10.03
N PHE A 90 -2.67 -11.99 -9.56
CA PHE A 90 -1.97 -10.74 -9.78
C PHE A 90 -0.49 -10.76 -9.37
N ILE A 91 -0.16 -11.30 -8.20
CA ILE A 91 1.23 -11.41 -7.74
C ILE A 91 2.04 -12.42 -8.56
N THR A 92 1.41 -13.53 -8.96
CA THR A 92 2.02 -14.56 -9.81
C THR A 92 2.33 -13.99 -11.19
N PHE A 93 1.40 -13.24 -11.79
CA PHE A 93 1.60 -12.56 -13.06
C PHE A 93 2.85 -11.67 -13.02
N TRP A 94 2.95 -10.75 -12.04
CA TRP A 94 4.11 -9.87 -11.94
C TRP A 94 5.41 -10.64 -11.64
N SER A 95 5.33 -11.74 -10.89
CA SER A 95 6.49 -12.60 -10.65
C SER A 95 7.02 -13.22 -11.94
N LEU A 96 6.13 -13.64 -12.85
CA LEU A 96 6.49 -14.17 -14.17
C LEU A 96 7.02 -13.06 -15.10
N MET A 97 6.37 -11.90 -15.11
CA MET A 97 6.79 -10.77 -15.96
C MET A 97 8.18 -10.23 -15.62
N LYS A 98 8.66 -10.46 -14.39
CA LYS A 98 10.02 -10.09 -13.97
C LYS A 98 11.12 -10.68 -14.86
N VAL A 99 10.88 -11.81 -15.53
CA VAL A 99 11.86 -12.45 -16.41
C VAL A 99 12.03 -11.65 -17.71
N SER A 100 10.92 -11.26 -18.34
CA SER A 100 10.91 -10.59 -19.65
C SER A 100 10.93 -9.05 -19.56
N TYR A 101 10.37 -8.51 -18.48
CA TYR A 101 10.16 -7.07 -18.25
C TYR A 101 10.63 -6.67 -16.83
N PRO A 102 11.91 -6.89 -16.49
CA PRO A 102 12.41 -6.77 -15.12
C PRO A 102 12.31 -5.34 -14.56
N THR A 103 12.52 -4.33 -15.39
CA THR A 103 12.59 -2.93 -14.98
C THR A 103 11.20 -2.38 -14.68
N SER A 104 10.24 -2.58 -15.59
CA SER A 104 8.85 -2.13 -15.39
C SER A 104 8.18 -2.90 -14.26
N THR A 105 8.37 -4.22 -14.22
CA THR A 105 7.85 -5.08 -13.14
C THR A 105 8.38 -4.65 -11.78
N ARG A 106 9.67 -4.29 -11.66
CA ARG A 106 10.24 -3.83 -10.39
C ARG A 106 9.58 -2.55 -9.90
N ILE A 107 9.27 -1.61 -10.79
CA ILE A 107 8.58 -0.36 -10.42
C ILE A 107 7.18 -0.68 -9.88
N VAL A 108 6.43 -1.52 -10.60
CA VAL A 108 5.08 -1.92 -10.19
C VAL A 108 5.10 -2.66 -8.85
N LEU A 109 5.97 -3.67 -8.69
CA LEU A 109 6.06 -4.44 -7.44
C LEU A 109 6.46 -3.56 -6.24
N ARG A 110 7.30 -2.53 -6.43
CA ARG A 110 7.63 -1.59 -5.34
C ARG A 110 6.41 -0.80 -4.86
N LYS A 111 5.53 -0.39 -5.78
CA LYS A 111 4.29 0.30 -5.42
C LYS A 111 3.26 -0.64 -4.79
N LEU A 112 3.21 -1.90 -5.21
CA LEU A 112 2.25 -2.89 -4.70
C LEU A 112 2.62 -3.46 -3.33
N LEU A 113 3.92 -3.56 -3.03
CA LEU A 113 4.43 -4.23 -1.85
C LEU A 113 5.32 -3.30 -1.00
N PRO A 114 4.78 -2.16 -0.50
CA PRO A 114 5.57 -1.18 0.25
C PRO A 114 6.18 -1.76 1.54
N PHE A 115 5.54 -2.79 2.13
CA PHE A 115 5.94 -3.38 3.41
C PHE A 115 6.62 -4.75 3.32
N ALA A 116 6.84 -5.30 2.12
CA ALA A 116 7.31 -6.69 2.02
C ALA A 116 8.65 -6.91 2.75
N THR A 117 9.57 -5.94 2.70
CA THR A 117 10.87 -6.04 3.39
C THR A 117 10.76 -5.81 4.90
N THR A 118 9.89 -4.89 5.32
CA THR A 118 9.68 -4.58 6.74
C THR A 118 9.01 -5.75 7.46
N TYR A 119 7.95 -6.31 6.88
CA TYR A 119 7.27 -7.49 7.43
C TYR A 119 8.22 -8.70 7.55
N LEU A 120 9.04 -8.97 6.52
CA LEU A 120 10.00 -10.07 6.58
C LEU A 120 11.05 -9.85 7.68
N CYS A 121 11.50 -8.61 7.86
CA CYS A 121 12.42 -8.23 8.91
C CYS A 121 11.79 -8.43 10.31
N GLU A 122 10.59 -7.90 10.52
CA GLU A 122 9.83 -8.03 11.77
C GLU A 122 9.48 -9.47 12.11
N SER A 123 9.09 -10.27 11.11
CA SER A 123 8.81 -11.70 11.28
C SER A 123 10.07 -12.48 11.66
N SER A 124 11.20 -12.15 11.04
CA SER A 124 12.50 -12.74 11.36
C SER A 124 12.94 -12.36 12.78
N PHE A 125 12.81 -11.09 13.17
CA PHE A 125 13.11 -10.63 14.53
C PHE A 125 12.19 -11.26 15.57
N SER A 126 10.88 -11.36 15.29
CA SER A 126 9.91 -12.03 16.16
C SER A 126 10.26 -13.49 16.38
N THR A 127 10.68 -14.17 15.31
CA THR A 127 11.14 -15.57 15.37
C THR A 127 12.41 -15.70 16.20
N LEU A 128 13.41 -14.83 15.98
CA LEU A 128 14.65 -14.79 16.78
C LEU A 128 14.36 -14.54 18.27
N LEU A 129 13.46 -13.62 18.59
CA LEU A 129 13.04 -13.34 19.96
C LEU A 129 12.44 -14.59 20.63
N ARG A 130 11.65 -15.37 19.88
CA ARG A 130 11.05 -16.62 20.36
C ARG A 130 12.08 -17.71 20.64
N LEU A 131 13.20 -17.73 19.91
CA LEU A 131 14.31 -18.67 20.11
C LEU A 131 15.21 -18.32 21.29
N LYS A 132 15.16 -17.07 21.78
CA LYS A 132 15.94 -16.61 22.94
C LYS A 132 15.32 -16.99 24.29
N LYS A 133 14.41 -17.97 24.31
CA LYS A 133 13.82 -18.54 25.53
C LYS A 133 14.54 -19.80 25.96
#